data_AF-A0A1U7GBH6-F1
#
_entry.id   AF-A0A1U7GBH6-F1
#
_cell.length_a   1.000
_cell.length_b   1.000
_cell.length_c   1.000
_cell.angle_alpha   90.00
_cell.angle_beta   90.00
_cell.angle_gamma   90.00
#
_symmetry.space_group_name_H-M   'P 1'
#
loop_
_entity.id
_entity.type
_entity.pdbx_description
1 polymer ?
#
loop_
_entity_poly.entity_id
_entity_poly.type
_entity_poly.pdbx_seq_one_letter_code
_entity_poly.pdbx_strand_id
1 'polypeptide(L)' 'MDSATREFVRRRADGRCEYGFIRQGHAETLHHVDHIRARRHGGGDGPSNLALAGVGCDYAA' A
#
# COMPACT_ATOMS: atom_id res chain seq x y z
N MET A 1 7.11 -3.81 10.31
CA MET A 1 7.53 -3.25 9.01
C MET A 1 8.50 -2.09 9.27
N ASP A 2 9.62 -2.05 8.57
CA ASP A 2 10.64 -1.01 8.72
C ASP A 2 10.45 0.18 7.75
N SER A 3 11.16 1.27 8.01
CA SER A 3 11.08 2.51 7.23
C SER A 3 11.56 2.35 5.79
N ALA A 4 12.59 1.55 5.53
CA ALA A 4 13.14 1.35 4.19
C ALA A 4 12.16 0.56 3.32
N THR A 5 11.50 -0.46 3.87
CA THR A 5 10.42 -1.17 3.17
C THR A 5 9.25 -0.23 2.85
N ARG A 6 8.90 0.70 3.75
CA ARG A 6 7.84 1.69 3.51
C ARG A 6 8.16 2.61 2.36
N GLU A 7 9.41 3.06 2.30
CA GLU A 7 9.88 3.93 1.23
C GLU A 7 9.97 3.18 -0.10
N PHE A 8 10.45 1.94 -0.07
CA PHE A 8 10.52 1.07 -1.24
C PHE A 8 9.14 0.89 -1.89
N VAL A 9 8.11 0.53 -1.10
CA VAL A 9 6.74 0.35 -1.61
C VAL A 9 6.23 1.65 -2.24
N ARG A 10 6.47 2.80 -1.60
CA ARG A 10 6.05 4.10 -2.15
C ARG A 10 6.73 4.47 -3.45
N ARG A 11 8.03 4.23 -3.55
CA ARG A 11 8.83 4.50 -4.76
C ARG A 11 8.42 3.57 -5.89
N ARG A 12 8.21 2.27 -5.60
CA ARG A 12 7.72 1.28 -6.57
C ARG A 12 6.36 1.69 -7.16
N ALA A 13 5.48 2.20 -6.32
CA ALA A 13 4.15 2.64 -6.74
C ALA A 13 4.15 4.02 -7.44
N ASP A 14 5.29 4.74 -7.48
CA ASP A 14 5.39 6.11 -8.02
C ASP A 14 4.32 7.05 -7.39
N GLY A 15 4.10 6.89 -6.09
CA GLY A 15 3.09 7.66 -5.35
C GLY A 15 1.63 7.39 -5.75
N ARG A 16 1.35 6.32 -6.49
CA ARG A 16 -0.01 5.90 -6.87
C ARG A 16 -0.55 4.82 -5.94
N CYS A 17 -1.85 4.84 -5.70
CA CYS A 17 -2.55 3.69 -5.12
C CYS A 17 -2.38 2.50 -6.07
N GLU A 18 -1.96 1.34 -5.59
CA GLU A 18 -1.73 0.16 -6.42
C GLU A 18 -3.02 -0.60 -6.74
N TYR A 19 -4.07 -0.39 -5.94
CA TYR A 19 -5.38 -0.99 -6.19
C TYR A 19 -6.20 -0.18 -7.20
N GLY A 20 -6.14 1.15 -7.13
CA GLY A 20 -6.97 2.05 -7.95
C GLY A 20 -6.21 2.90 -8.97
N PHE A 21 -4.87 2.84 -8.99
CA PHE A 21 -3.98 3.64 -9.85
C PHE A 21 -4.09 5.17 -9.72
N ILE A 22 -4.79 5.66 -8.70
CA ILE A 22 -4.94 7.09 -8.41
C ILE A 22 -3.63 7.65 -7.87
N ARG A 23 -3.17 8.79 -8.40
CA ARG A 23 -2.00 9.51 -7.88
C ARG A 23 -2.33 10.21 -6.56
N GLN A 24 -1.35 10.31 -5.66
CA GLN A 24 -1.50 11.02 -4.39
C GLN A 24 -2.06 12.45 -4.55
N GLY A 25 -1.68 13.16 -5.61
CA GLY A 25 -2.17 14.52 -5.89
C GLY A 25 -3.64 14.59 -6.34
N HIS A 26 -4.26 13.46 -6.67
CA HIS A 26 -5.67 13.35 -7.03
C HIS A 26 -6.50 12.62 -5.96
N ALA A 27 -5.86 12.19 -4.87
CA ALA A 27 -6.53 11.58 -3.73
C ALA A 27 -6.75 12.63 -2.66
N GLU A 28 -7.96 12.69 -2.10
CA GLU A 28 -8.28 13.55 -0.95
C GLU A 28 -7.62 13.06 0.34
N THR A 29 -7.15 11.80 0.37
CA THR A 29 -6.51 11.18 1.52
C THR A 29 -5.08 10.75 1.23
N LEU A 30 -4.26 10.71 2.28
CA LEU A 30 -2.89 10.23 2.19
C LEU A 30 -2.86 8.72 1.96
N HIS A 31 -2.04 8.30 1.00
CA HIS A 31 -1.78 6.90 0.79
C HIS A 31 -0.92 6.32 1.93
N HIS A 32 -1.29 5.14 2.38
CA HIS A 32 -0.59 4.38 3.41
C HIS A 32 -0.15 3.03 2.84
N VAL A 33 0.79 2.39 3.53
CA VAL A 33 1.19 1.03 3.14
C VAL A 33 0.24 0.06 3.81
N ASP A 34 -0.38 -0.77 2.99
CA ASP A 34 -1.37 -1.78 3.38
C ASP A 34 -0.82 -3.20 3.13
N HIS A 35 -1.31 -4.15 3.93
CA HIS A 35 -0.97 -5.57 3.82
C HIS A 35 -1.97 -6.27 2.90
N ILE A 36 -1.51 -6.65 1.70
CA ILE A 36 -2.33 -7.38 0.71
C ILE A 36 -2.98 -8.62 1.36
N ARG A 37 -2.16 -9.43 2.05
CA ARG A 37 -2.65 -10.42 3.00
C ARG A 37 -2.51 -9.85 4.40
N ALA A 38 -3.62 -9.67 5.10
CA ALA A 38 -3.58 -9.16 6.47
C ALA A 38 -2.69 -10.02 7.38
N ARG A 39 -2.00 -9.38 8.33
CA ARG A 39 -1.11 -10.07 9.29
C ARG A 39 -1.80 -11.18 10.06
N ARG A 40 -3.08 -11.00 10.41
CA ARG A 40 -3.91 -12.01 11.11
C ARG A 40 -4.10 -13.30 10.31
N HIS A 41 -3.96 -13.24 8.98
CA HIS A 41 -4.06 -14.39 8.08
C HIS A 41 -2.68 -14.94 7.69
N GLY A 42 -1.60 -14.51 8.38
CA GLY A 42 -0.23 -14.94 8.11
C GLY A 42 0.49 -14.11 7.03
N GLY A 43 0.00 -12.92 6.70
CA GLY A 43 0.73 -12.01 5.81
C GLY A 43 1.95 -11.38 6.50
N GLY A 44 3.05 -11.29 5.77
CA GLY A 44 4.31 -10.71 6.26
C GLY A 44 4.48 -9.23 5.93
N ASP A 45 5.54 -8.64 6.49
CA ASP A 45 5.96 -7.25 6.22
C ASP A 45 6.91 -7.14 5.02
N GLY A 46 6.99 -8.18 4.18
CA GLY A 46 7.83 -8.17 3.00
C GLY A 46 7.25 -7.31 1.89
N PRO A 47 8.09 -6.68 1.03
CA PRO A 47 7.62 -5.79 -0.03
C PRO A 47 6.69 -6.45 -1.06
N SER A 48 6.69 -7.78 -1.15
CA SER A 48 5.77 -8.56 -1.99
C SER A 48 4.35 -8.68 -1.42
N ASN A 49 4.16 -8.44 -0.13
CA ASN A 49 2.86 -8.48 0.56
C ASN A 49 2.36 -7.08 0.95
N LEU A 50 3.04 -6.04 0.49
CA LEU A 50 2.75 -4.65 0.84
C LEU A 50 2.43 -3.84 -0.41
N ALA A 51 1.36 -3.06 -0.34
CA ALA A 51 0.90 -2.19 -1.41
C ALA A 51 0.72 -0.76 -0.90
N LEU A 52 0.93 0.24 -1.77
CA LEU A 52 0.51 1.61 -1.47
C LEU A 52 -1.01 1.73 -1.72
N ALA A 53 -1.79 2.08 -0.70
CA ALA A 53 -3.25 2.11 -0.74
C ALA A 53 -3.82 3.46 -0.27
N GLY A 54 -4.93 3.88 -0.89
CA GLY A 54 -5.75 4.99 -0.39
C GLY A 54 -6.59 4.59 0.82
N VAL A 55 -7.01 5.57 1.62
CA VAL A 55 -7.94 5.32 2.74
C VAL A 55 -9.27 4.81 2.17
N GLY A 56 -9.79 3.70 2.73
CA GLY A 56 -11.04 3.09 2.26
C GLY A 56 -10.90 2.28 0.97
N CYS A 57 -9.68 2.05 0.49
CA CYS A 57 -9.45 1.12 -0.60
C CYS A 57 -9.51 -0.31 -0.05
N ASP A 58 -10.71 -0.89 -0.06
CA ASP A 58 -10.89 -2.30 0.26
C ASP A 58 -10.57 -3.13 -0.98
N TYR A 59 -9.48 -3.88 -0.93
CA TYR A 59 -9.26 -4.98 -1.86
C TYR A 59 -10.24 -6.09 -1.47
N ALA A 60 -11.36 -6.20 -2.20
CA ALA A 60 -12.19 -7.40 -2.17
C ALA A 60 -11.37 -8.55 -2.77
N ALA A 61 -10.61 -9.25 -1.92
CA ALA A 61 -10.01 -10.54 -2.24
C ALA A 61 -11.10 -11.62 -2.34
#